data_AF-A0A512L693-F1
#
_entry.id   AF-A0A512L693-F1
#
_cell.length_a   1.000
_cell.length_b   1.000
_cell.length_c   1.000
_cell.angle_alpha   90.00
_cell.angle_beta   90.00
_cell.angle_gamma   90.00
#
_symmetry.space_group_name_H-M   'P 1'
#
loop_
_entity.id
_entity.type
_entity.pdbx_description
1 polymer ?
#
loop_
_entity_poly.entity_id
_entity_poly.type
_entity_poly.pdbx_seq_one_letter_code
_entity_poly.pdbx_strand_id
1 'polypeptide(L)'
;MQQSKQRRAWPWVAGLVIVPLALFAAYTWVVLNWSYSSGDRAGYVQKFSKKGWLCKTWEGELAMVTMPGTLSEKFYFTVPDAAVADKINKSLGKRVSLTYDQHVGVPSTCFAETEYFVKDVRVVE
;
A
#
# COMPACT_ATOMS: atom_id res chain seq x y z
N MET A 1 24.19 -7.49 -47.07
CA MET A 1 23.34 -8.65 -46.69
C MET A 1 23.08 -8.79 -45.17
N GLN A 2 23.54 -7.91 -44.27
CA GLN A 2 23.34 -8.05 -42.82
C GLN A 2 22.03 -7.43 -42.25
N GLN A 3 21.38 -6.50 -42.96
CA GLN A 3 20.23 -5.75 -42.42
C GLN A 3 18.92 -6.54 -42.30
N SER A 4 18.70 -7.60 -43.10
CA SER A 4 17.44 -8.36 -43.07
C SER A 4 17.31 -9.27 -41.83
N LYS A 5 18.45 -9.78 -41.34
CA LYS A 5 18.48 -10.70 -40.19
C LYS A 5 18.16 -9.97 -38.88
N GLN A 6 18.59 -8.72 -38.77
CA GLN A 6 18.39 -7.87 -37.59
C GLN A 6 16.92 -7.41 -37.44
N ARG A 7 16.24 -7.08 -38.55
CA ARG A 7 14.80 -6.74 -38.57
C ARG A 7 13.90 -7.93 -38.22
N ARG A 8 14.35 -9.16 -38.50
CA ARG A 8 13.60 -10.40 -38.22
C ARG A 8 13.73 -10.88 -36.76
N ALA A 9 14.84 -10.56 -36.09
CA ALA A 9 15.06 -10.88 -34.67
C ALA A 9 14.47 -9.84 -33.70
N TRP A 10 14.36 -8.58 -34.12
CA TRP A 10 13.77 -7.49 -33.33
C TRP A 10 12.37 -7.79 -32.74
N PRO A 11 11.38 -8.34 -33.48
CA PRO A 11 10.07 -8.62 -32.89
C PRO A 11 10.12 -9.71 -31.81
N TRP A 12 11.06 -10.65 -31.88
CA TRP A 12 11.26 -11.68 -30.85
C TRP A 12 11.94 -11.12 -29.61
N VAL A 13 12.95 -10.25 -29.77
CA VAL A 13 13.62 -9.55 -28.67
C VAL A 13 12.67 -8.55 -28.00
N ALA A 14 11.88 -7.81 -28.79
CA ALA A 14 10.85 -6.92 -28.29
C ALA A 14 9.76 -7.70 -27.54
N GLY A 15 9.31 -8.85 -28.07
CA GLY A 15 8.38 -9.74 -27.38
C GLY A 15 8.93 -10.26 -26.05
N LEU A 16 10.21 -10.60 -25.99
CA LEU A 16 10.87 -11.11 -24.78
C LEU A 16 10.96 -10.05 -23.66
N VAL A 17 10.92 -8.76 -23.98
CA VAL A 17 10.91 -7.66 -22.99
C VAL A 17 9.49 -7.18 -22.69
N ILE A 18 8.64 -7.06 -23.70
CA ILE A 18 7.27 -6.53 -23.57
C ILE A 18 6.37 -7.51 -22.81
N VAL A 19 6.48 -8.82 -23.07
CA VAL A 19 5.65 -9.83 -22.40
C VAL A 19 5.86 -9.84 -20.88
N PRO A 20 7.08 -9.92 -20.32
CA PRO A 20 7.26 -9.87 -18.87
C PRO A 20 6.85 -8.52 -18.27
N LEU A 21 7.05 -7.40 -18.97
CA LEU A 21 6.54 -6.10 -18.54
C LEU A 21 5.01 -6.06 -18.44
N ALA A 22 4.32 -6.60 -19.46
CA ALA A 22 2.87 -6.69 -19.47
C ALA A 22 2.34 -7.62 -18.37
N LEU A 23 2.99 -8.76 -18.14
CA LEU A 23 2.66 -9.68 -17.04
C LEU A 23 2.87 -9.02 -15.68
N PHE A 24 3.97 -8.28 -15.50
CA PHE A 24 4.23 -7.56 -14.26
C PHE A 24 3.19 -6.47 -14.01
N ALA A 25 2.80 -5.71 -15.04
CA ALA A 25 1.75 -4.70 -14.95
C ALA A 25 0.36 -5.31 -14.65
N ALA A 26 0.03 -6.46 -15.25
CA ALA A 26 -1.19 -7.18 -14.95
C ALA A 26 -1.20 -7.71 -13.51
N TYR A 27 -0.07 -8.27 -13.06
CA TYR A 27 0.10 -8.75 -11.69
C TYR A 27 -0.07 -7.63 -10.66
N THR A 28 0.61 -6.49 -10.83
CA THR A 28 0.48 -5.34 -9.92
C THR A 28 -0.96 -4.82 -9.88
N TRP A 29 -1.64 -4.78 -11.03
CA TRP A 29 -3.03 -4.37 -11.09
C TRP A 29 -3.94 -5.31 -10.32
N VAL A 30 -3.78 -6.63 -10.46
CA VAL A 30 -4.57 -7.61 -9.71
C VAL A 30 -4.31 -7.48 -8.20
N VAL A 31 -3.04 -7.45 -7.78
CA VAL A 31 -2.69 -7.35 -6.35
C VAL A 31 -3.22 -6.08 -5.70
N LEU A 32 -3.19 -4.95 -6.39
CA LEU A 32 -3.67 -3.67 -5.85
C LEU A 32 -5.19 -3.54 -5.83
N ASN A 33 -5.93 -4.34 -6.60
CA ASN A 33 -7.39 -4.31 -6.63
C ASN A 33 -8.02 -5.48 -5.87
N TRP A 34 -7.27 -6.53 -5.58
CA TRP A 34 -7.76 -7.72 -4.88
C TRP A 34 -7.47 -7.63 -3.37
N SER A 35 -8.52 -7.43 -2.59
CA SER A 35 -8.46 -7.48 -1.13
C SER A 35 -8.50 -8.93 -0.65
N TYR A 36 -7.43 -9.38 0.01
CA TYR A 36 -7.35 -10.70 0.64
C TYR A 36 -8.22 -10.75 1.91
N SER A 37 -8.18 -9.69 2.70
CA SER A 37 -8.94 -9.56 3.94
C SER A 37 -9.31 -8.10 4.17
N SER A 38 -10.49 -7.85 4.72
CA SER A 38 -10.90 -6.50 5.14
C SER A 38 -11.33 -6.53 6.60
N GLY A 39 -11.10 -5.44 7.31
CA GLY A 39 -11.44 -5.37 8.72
C GLY A 39 -11.25 -3.98 9.32
N ASP A 40 -11.57 -3.89 10.61
CA ASP A 40 -11.46 -2.66 11.38
C ASP A 40 -10.48 -2.85 12.55
N ARG A 41 -9.63 -1.85 12.79
CA ARG A 41 -8.74 -1.79 13.96
C ARG A 41 -8.89 -0.46 14.68
N ALA A 42 -9.15 -0.52 15.98
CA ALA A 42 -9.31 0.66 16.81
C ALA A 42 -8.09 0.91 17.70
N GLY A 43 -7.69 2.18 17.82
CA GLY A 43 -6.52 2.58 18.59
C GLY A 43 -6.24 4.08 18.50
N TYR A 44 -5.00 4.45 18.81
CA TYR A 44 -4.51 5.82 18.69
C TYR A 44 -3.40 5.88 17.65
N VAL A 45 -3.48 6.81 16.71
CA VAL A 45 -2.41 7.00 15.73
C VAL A 45 -1.22 7.65 16.43
N GLN A 46 -0.11 6.92 16.58
CA GLN A 46 1.09 7.41 17.25
C GLN A 46 2.02 8.14 16.28
N LYS A 47 2.11 7.65 15.05
CA LYS A 47 2.99 8.20 14.03
C LYS A 47 2.28 8.16 12.70
N PHE A 48 2.37 9.24 11.95
CA PHE A 48 1.88 9.31 10.59
C PHE A 48 2.79 10.23 9.80
N SER A 49 3.43 9.71 8.76
CA SER A 49 4.43 10.45 8.01
C SER A 49 4.41 10.08 6.54
N LYS A 50 4.64 11.07 5.69
CA LYS A 50 4.79 10.89 4.26
C LYS A 50 6.24 10.54 3.95
N LYS A 51 6.53 9.27 3.69
CA LYS A 51 7.89 8.77 3.43
C LYS A 51 8.01 8.09 2.08
N GLY A 52 9.24 8.02 1.57
CA GLY A 52 9.57 7.44 0.27
C GLY A 52 10.60 8.28 -0.49
N TRP A 53 11.51 7.59 -1.18
CA TRP A 53 12.60 8.23 -1.93
C TRP A 53 12.17 8.61 -3.36
N LEU A 54 11.55 7.67 -4.08
CA LEU A 54 11.03 7.89 -5.44
C LEU A 54 9.51 8.11 -5.45
N CYS A 55 8.76 7.27 -4.73
CA CYS A 55 7.31 7.36 -4.58
C CYS A 55 6.99 7.62 -3.12
N LYS A 56 6.32 8.73 -2.81
CA LYS A 56 5.98 9.11 -1.45
C LYS A 56 4.59 8.61 -1.08
N THR A 57 4.50 7.67 -0.15
CA THR A 57 3.26 7.16 0.43
C THR A 57 3.07 7.70 1.84
N TRP A 58 1.84 7.71 2.33
CA TRP A 58 1.56 8.03 3.73
C TRP A 58 1.58 6.75 4.54
N GLU A 59 2.41 6.72 5.56
CA GLU A 59 2.65 5.54 6.38
C GLU A 59 2.39 5.88 7.84
N GLY A 60 1.63 5.02 8.50
CA GLY A 60 1.15 5.22 9.85
C GLY A 60 1.40 4.05 10.79
N GLU A 61 1.47 4.37 12.08
CA GLU A 61 1.52 3.43 13.18
C GLU A 61 0.31 3.68 14.09
N LEU A 62 -0.61 2.72 14.15
CA LEU A 62 -1.75 2.70 15.07
C LEU A 62 -1.38 1.88 16.30
N ALA A 63 -1.52 2.48 17.46
CA ALA A 63 -1.34 1.81 18.73
C ALA A 63 -2.68 1.26 19.23
N MET A 64 -2.82 -0.05 19.15
CA MET A 64 -4.01 -0.77 19.60
C MET A 64 -3.87 -1.00 21.11
N VAL A 65 -4.79 -0.42 21.88
CA VAL A 65 -4.83 -0.59 23.33
C VAL A 65 -5.86 -1.67 23.62
N THR A 66 -5.37 -2.87 23.96
CA THR A 66 -6.21 -4.00 24.33
C THR A 66 -6.61 -3.94 25.80
N MET A 67 -5.70 -3.50 26.68
CA MET A 67 -5.96 -3.34 28.12
C MET A 67 -5.14 -2.17 28.69
N PRO A 68 -5.69 -1.37 29.64
CA PRO A 68 -4.90 -0.36 30.34
C PRO A 68 -3.71 -0.99 31.08
N GLY A 69 -2.51 -0.47 30.88
CA GLY A 69 -1.29 -0.96 31.55
C GLY A 69 -0.53 -2.08 30.82
N THR A 70 -1.01 -2.56 29.66
CA THR A 70 -0.25 -3.47 28.79
C THR A 70 0.48 -2.70 27.68
N LEU A 71 1.52 -3.31 27.12
CA LEU A 71 2.18 -2.78 25.94
C LEU A 71 1.20 -2.77 24.76
N SER A 72 0.98 -1.58 24.19
CA SER A 72 0.11 -1.41 23.05
C SER A 72 0.72 -2.08 21.81
N GLU A 73 -0.07 -2.92 21.14
CA GLU A 73 0.34 -3.56 19.91
C GLU A 73 0.35 -2.53 18.77
N LYS A 74 1.45 -2.47 18.03
CA LYS A 74 1.61 -1.54 16.91
C LYS A 74 1.10 -2.16 15.63
N PHE A 75 0.15 -1.50 15.02
CA PHE A 75 -0.34 -1.81 13.69
C PHE A 75 0.22 -0.81 12.68
N TYR A 76 1.04 -1.30 11.75
CA TYR A 76 1.58 -0.50 10.66
C TYR A 76 0.61 -0.54 9.48
N PHE A 77 0.35 0.62 8.90
CA PHE A 77 -0.60 0.75 7.80
C PHE A 77 -0.15 1.80 6.79
N THR A 78 -0.59 1.63 5.55
CA THR A 78 -0.34 2.54 4.44
C THR A 78 -1.65 3.20 4.00
N VAL A 79 -1.57 4.49 3.67
CA VAL A 79 -2.69 5.28 3.16
C VAL A 79 -2.33 5.81 1.76
N PRO A 80 -2.87 5.22 0.69
CA PRO A 80 -2.60 5.71 -0.67
C PRO A 80 -3.37 7.00 -0.98
N ASP A 81 -4.57 7.18 -0.40
CA ASP A 81 -5.45 8.31 -0.67
C ASP A 81 -5.13 9.53 0.21
N ALA A 82 -4.83 10.66 -0.42
CA ALA A 82 -4.56 11.92 0.27
C ALA A 82 -5.76 12.44 1.09
N ALA A 83 -7.00 12.17 0.67
CA ALA A 83 -8.19 12.58 1.40
C ALA A 83 -8.32 11.82 2.73
N VAL A 84 -8.04 10.52 2.72
CA VAL A 84 -8.01 9.68 3.93
C VAL A 84 -6.85 10.11 4.84
N ALA A 85 -5.69 10.42 4.26
CA ALA A 85 -4.54 10.92 5.01
C ALA A 85 -4.86 12.24 5.74
N ASP A 86 -5.58 13.17 5.09
CA ASP A 86 -6.01 14.42 5.71
C ASP A 86 -7.02 14.19 6.84
N LYS A 87 -7.98 13.27 6.67
CA LYS A 87 -8.88 12.86 7.76
C LYS A 87 -8.10 12.30 8.96
N ILE A 88 -7.10 11.45 8.71
CA ILE A 88 -6.25 10.87 9.76
C ILE A 88 -5.50 11.99 10.49
N ASN A 89 -4.87 12.91 9.75
CA ASN A 89 -4.18 14.08 10.31
C ASN A 89 -5.08 14.91 11.24
N LYS A 90 -6.33 15.13 10.85
CA LYS A 90 -7.33 15.87 11.66
C LYS A 90 -7.80 15.09 12.90
N SER A 91 -7.66 13.77 12.88
CA SER A 91 -8.05 12.87 13.97
C SER A 91 -6.89 12.47 14.90
N LEU A 92 -5.67 12.98 14.67
CA LEU A 92 -4.51 12.69 15.50
C LEU A 92 -4.77 13.06 16.98
N GLY A 93 -4.33 12.19 17.88
CA GLY A 93 -4.55 12.33 19.32
C GLY A 93 -5.92 11.86 19.82
N LYS A 94 -6.88 11.56 18.93
CA LYS A 94 -8.16 10.94 19.29
C LYS A 94 -8.08 9.42 19.16
N ARG A 95 -9.01 8.71 19.82
CA ARG A 95 -9.23 7.29 19.57
C ARG A 95 -9.95 7.16 18.23
N VAL A 96 -9.39 6.35 17.34
CA VAL A 96 -9.94 6.15 15.99
C VAL A 96 -10.10 4.67 15.69
N SER A 97 -11.04 4.36 14.80
CA SER A 97 -11.17 3.06 14.14
C SER A 97 -10.77 3.24 12.68
N LEU A 98 -9.77 2.46 12.25
CA LEU A 98 -9.29 2.41 10.87
C LEU A 98 -9.90 1.21 10.17
N THR A 99 -10.59 1.46 9.06
CA THR A 99 -11.03 0.41 8.13
C THR A 99 -9.94 0.16 7.12
N TYR A 100 -9.46 -1.08 7.03
CA TYR A 100 -8.35 -1.47 6.17
C TYR A 100 -8.68 -2.67 5.29
N ASP A 101 -7.98 -2.72 4.16
CA ASP A 101 -7.92 -3.86 3.25
C ASP A 101 -6.49 -4.38 3.21
N GLN A 102 -6.33 -5.70 3.34
CA GLN A 102 -5.06 -6.39 3.25
C GLN A 102 -4.85 -6.88 1.83
N HIS A 103 -3.80 -6.38 1.17
CA HIS A 103 -3.37 -6.84 -0.14
C HIS A 103 -2.05 -7.61 0.03
N VAL A 104 -2.09 -8.92 -0.19
CA VAL A 104 -0.92 -9.79 -0.03
C VAL A 104 -0.09 -9.79 -1.32
N GLY A 105 1.23 -9.71 -1.19
CA GLY A 105 2.15 -9.83 -2.32
C GLY A 105 2.41 -8.55 -3.11
N VAL A 106 2.31 -7.38 -2.45
CA VAL A 106 2.67 -6.08 -3.03
C VAL A 106 4.13 -6.11 -3.50
N PRO A 107 4.41 -5.96 -4.81
CA PRO A 107 5.72 -6.26 -5.37
C PRO A 107 6.77 -5.16 -5.16
N SER A 108 6.37 -3.96 -4.71
CA SER A 108 7.33 -2.88 -4.44
C SER A 108 6.86 -1.92 -3.36
N THR A 109 7.83 -1.33 -2.66
CA THR A 109 7.62 -0.28 -1.65
C THR A 109 7.18 1.06 -2.24
N CYS A 110 7.20 1.22 -3.57
CA CYS A 110 6.63 2.39 -4.24
C CYS A 110 5.09 2.41 -4.12
N PHE A 111 4.45 1.24 -3.98
CA PHE A 111 2.99 1.12 -3.87
C PHE A 111 2.50 1.20 -2.43
N ALA A 112 3.16 0.47 -1.53
CA ALA A 112 2.96 0.55 -0.09
C ALA A 112 4.13 -0.07 0.65
N GLU A 113 4.41 0.41 1.85
CA GLU A 113 5.39 -0.23 2.73
C GLU A 113 4.79 -1.42 3.50
N THR A 114 3.47 -1.42 3.67
CA THR A 114 2.73 -2.48 4.36
C THR A 114 1.70 -3.13 3.44
N GLU A 115 1.25 -4.32 3.81
CA GLU A 115 0.15 -5.00 3.12
C GLU A 115 -1.22 -4.41 3.47
N TYR A 116 -1.29 -3.49 4.43
CA TYR A 116 -2.54 -2.99 4.99
C TYR A 116 -2.84 -1.59 4.47
N PHE A 117 -3.83 -1.50 3.60
CA PHE A 117 -4.28 -0.26 2.97
C PHE A 117 -5.50 0.28 3.71
N VAL A 118 -5.35 1.41 4.39
CA VAL A 118 -6.45 2.06 5.09
C VAL A 118 -7.33 2.81 4.09
N LYS A 119 -8.61 2.49 4.10
CA LYS A 119 -9.64 3.07 3.23
C LYS A 119 -10.44 4.18 3.90
N ASP A 120 -10.67 4.07 5.21
CA ASP A 120 -11.43 5.09 5.94
C ASP A 120 -11.00 5.15 7.42
N VAL A 121 -11.29 6.29 8.04
CA VAL A 121 -11.04 6.53 9.46
C VAL A 121 -12.28 7.12 10.12
N ARG A 122 -12.62 6.60 11.29
CA ARG A 122 -13.73 7.09 12.11
C ARG A 122 -13.23 7.39 13.51
N VAL A 123 -13.61 8.54 14.06
CA VAL A 123 -13.34 8.87 15.46
C VAL A 123 -14.30 8.07 16.32
N VAL A 124 -13.77 7.38 17.32
CA VAL A 124 -14.54 6.62 18.31
C VAL A 124 -14.47 7.45 19.59
N GLU A 125 -15.56 8.14 19.92
CA GLU A 125 -15.69 8.92 21.17
C GLU A 125 -15.80 8.01 22.39
#